data_AF-A0A962XE31-F1
#
_entry.id   AF-A0A962XE31-F1
#
_cell.length_a   1.000
_cell.length_b   1.000
_cell.length_c   1.000
_cell.angle_alpha   90.00
_cell.angle_beta   90.00
_cell.angle_gamma   90.00
#
_symmetry.space_group_name_H-M   'P 1'
#
loop_
_entity.id
_entity.type
_entity.pdbx_description
1 polymer ?
#
loop_
_entity_poly.entity_id
_entity_poly.type
_entity_poly.pdbx_seq_one_letter_code
_entity_poly.pdbx_strand_id
1 'polypeptide(L)'
;QDDLDGDGLGDACDADDDGDGVTDAVDAFPGDAAASVDTDGDGQPDDYNPGATPEQRESSLLIVDVDDDGDGVNDVDDNCPLVINQDQSDRDHDRLGDACDRIENNPICFPMFDTRGGLRIICI
;
A
#
# COMPACT_ATOMS: atom_id res chain seq x y z
N GLN A 1 25.93 -19.34 -9.18
CA GLN A 1 24.84 -19.44 -8.21
C GLN A 1 24.85 -18.08 -7.57
N ASP A 2 23.81 -17.34 -7.91
CA ASP A 2 23.51 -16.06 -7.29
C ASP A 2 22.84 -16.38 -5.93
N ASP A 3 22.91 -15.45 -4.99
CA ASP A 3 22.54 -15.53 -3.57
C ASP A 3 22.37 -14.07 -3.11
N LEU A 4 21.19 -13.52 -3.35
CA LEU A 4 20.95 -12.08 -3.29
C LEU A 4 20.83 -11.55 -1.85
N ASP A 5 20.22 -12.31 -0.93
CA ASP A 5 20.09 -11.94 0.48
C ASP A 5 21.29 -12.41 1.36
N GLY A 6 22.10 -13.33 0.85
CA GLY A 6 23.30 -13.83 1.52
C GLY A 6 23.04 -14.83 2.64
N ASP A 7 21.89 -15.50 2.66
CA ASP A 7 21.54 -16.51 3.67
C ASP A 7 22.26 -17.86 3.48
N GLY A 8 22.85 -18.07 2.29
CA GLY A 8 23.61 -19.25 1.91
C GLY A 8 22.82 -20.35 1.20
N LEU A 9 21.53 -20.14 0.94
CA LEU A 9 20.81 -20.70 -0.19
C LEU A 9 21.18 -19.90 -1.44
N GLY A 10 20.86 -20.41 -2.62
CA GLY A 10 21.08 -19.63 -3.84
C GLY A 10 19.77 -19.49 -4.56
N ASP A 11 19.56 -18.35 -5.23
CA ASP A 11 18.26 -17.87 -5.72
C ASP A 11 17.41 -18.97 -6.41
N ALA A 12 18.06 -19.82 -7.23
CA ALA A 12 17.38 -20.93 -7.91
C ALA A 12 16.70 -21.98 -7.00
N CYS A 13 17.02 -21.98 -5.71
CA CYS A 13 16.43 -22.84 -4.68
C CYS A 13 16.08 -22.09 -3.40
N ASP A 14 16.19 -20.76 -3.40
CA ASP A 14 15.57 -19.90 -2.40
C ASP A 14 14.07 -19.76 -2.72
N ALA A 15 13.30 -19.31 -1.74
CA ALA A 15 11.90 -18.96 -1.93
C ALA A 15 11.61 -17.48 -1.63
N ASP A 16 12.63 -16.73 -1.21
CA ASP A 16 12.62 -15.33 -0.84
C ASP A 16 14.01 -14.78 -1.22
N ASP A 17 14.22 -14.55 -2.50
CA ASP A 17 15.53 -14.28 -3.10
C ASP A 17 16.22 -13.05 -2.48
N ASP A 18 15.47 -12.03 -2.05
CA ASP A 18 16.02 -10.78 -1.50
C ASP A 18 15.89 -10.63 0.03
N GLY A 19 15.22 -11.57 0.69
CA GLY A 19 15.14 -11.70 2.13
C GLY A 19 14.32 -10.61 2.81
N ASP A 20 13.36 -9.99 2.12
CA ASP A 20 12.47 -8.98 2.68
C ASP A 20 11.32 -9.57 3.53
N GLY A 21 11.14 -10.89 3.47
CA GLY A 21 10.11 -11.65 4.17
C GLY A 21 8.87 -11.96 3.34
N VAL A 22 8.86 -11.61 2.05
CA VAL A 22 7.82 -11.88 1.06
C VAL A 22 8.40 -12.88 0.04
N THR A 23 7.74 -14.02 -0.12
CA THR A 23 8.26 -15.06 -1.02
C THR A 23 8.11 -14.67 -2.49
N ASP A 24 9.01 -15.12 -3.36
CA ASP A 24 9.03 -14.83 -4.81
C ASP A 24 7.69 -15.11 -5.53
N ALA A 25 6.86 -16.00 -4.97
CA ALA A 25 5.56 -16.37 -5.53
C ALA A 25 4.50 -15.27 -5.39
N VAL A 26 4.66 -14.35 -4.44
CA VAL A 26 3.73 -13.25 -4.16
C VAL A 26 4.42 -11.89 -4.10
N ASP A 27 5.74 -11.87 -4.22
CA ASP A 27 6.53 -10.67 -4.36
C ASP A 27 6.50 -10.18 -5.83
N ALA A 28 6.06 -8.94 -6.04
CA ALA A 28 6.09 -8.30 -7.35
C ALA A 28 7.50 -7.94 -7.81
N PHE A 29 8.43 -7.79 -6.86
CA PHE A 29 9.83 -7.43 -7.09
C PHE A 29 10.79 -8.38 -6.35
N PRO A 30 10.88 -9.68 -6.70
CA PRO A 30 11.67 -10.70 -5.99
C PRO A 30 13.19 -10.47 -5.91
N GLY A 31 13.69 -9.33 -6.39
CA GLY A 31 15.11 -8.99 -6.35
C GLY A 31 15.39 -7.63 -5.74
N ASP A 32 14.38 -7.00 -5.11
CA ASP A 32 14.49 -5.69 -4.49
C ASP A 32 13.83 -5.70 -3.11
N ALA A 33 14.63 -5.98 -2.10
CA ALA A 33 14.15 -6.09 -0.72
C ALA A 33 13.48 -4.82 -0.16
N ALA A 34 13.53 -3.70 -0.90
CA ALA A 34 12.85 -2.48 -0.53
C ALA A 34 11.36 -2.48 -0.86
N ALA A 35 10.84 -3.31 -1.77
CA ALA A 35 9.45 -3.25 -2.23
C ALA A 35 8.93 -4.62 -2.67
N SER A 36 7.63 -4.88 -2.44
CA SER A 36 7.04 -6.19 -2.75
C SER A 36 5.62 -6.16 -3.35
N VAL A 37 4.94 -5.02 -3.30
CA VAL A 37 3.53 -4.86 -3.70
C VAL A 37 3.43 -3.98 -4.94
N ASP A 38 2.67 -4.43 -5.93
CA ASP A 38 2.34 -3.76 -7.20
C ASP A 38 0.88 -4.14 -7.53
N THR A 39 -0.06 -3.28 -7.15
CA THR A 39 -1.50 -3.59 -7.17
C THR A 39 -2.08 -3.55 -8.59
N ASP A 40 -1.60 -2.66 -9.45
CA ASP A 40 -2.08 -2.53 -10.84
C ASP A 40 -1.23 -3.31 -11.87
N GLY A 41 -0.03 -3.76 -11.47
CA GLY A 41 0.88 -4.56 -12.28
C GLY A 41 1.66 -3.76 -13.32
N ASP A 42 1.84 -2.45 -13.13
CA ASP A 42 2.57 -1.58 -14.06
C ASP A 42 4.10 -1.66 -13.91
N GLY A 43 4.58 -2.33 -12.85
CA GLY A 43 5.98 -2.51 -12.51
C GLY A 43 6.58 -1.40 -11.64
N GLN A 44 5.75 -0.54 -11.06
CA GLN A 44 6.09 0.39 -9.98
C GLN A 44 5.47 -0.13 -8.67
N PRO A 45 6.20 -0.06 -7.55
CA PRO A 45 5.64 -0.51 -6.28
C PRO A 45 4.67 0.49 -5.68
N ASP A 46 3.58 0.00 -5.08
CA ASP A 46 2.62 0.82 -4.29
C ASP A 46 3.35 1.58 -3.16
N ASP A 47 4.30 0.90 -2.51
CA ASP A 47 5.03 1.47 -1.37
C ASP A 47 6.32 0.70 -1.09
N TYR A 48 7.24 1.33 -0.34
CA TYR A 48 8.41 0.62 0.20
C TYR A 48 8.04 -0.22 1.43
N ASN A 49 8.55 -1.45 1.50
CA ASN A 49 8.35 -2.38 2.60
C ASN A 49 8.60 -1.72 3.99
N PRO A 50 7.74 -1.95 5.00
CA PRO A 50 7.92 -1.39 6.34
C PRO A 50 9.25 -1.77 7.01
N GLY A 51 9.83 -2.91 6.63
CA GLY A 51 11.12 -3.42 7.11
C GLY A 51 12.34 -2.90 6.34
N ALA A 52 12.15 -2.26 5.19
CA ALA A 52 13.23 -1.82 4.34
C ALA A 52 14.09 -0.75 5.01
N THR A 53 15.39 -1.04 5.13
CA THR A 53 16.41 -0.09 5.61
C THR A 53 16.55 1.09 4.64
N PRO A 54 17.04 2.25 5.12
CA PRO A 54 17.38 3.35 4.22
C PRO A 54 18.36 2.94 3.13
N GLU A 55 19.31 2.06 3.44
CA GLU A 55 20.27 1.53 2.48
C GLU A 55 19.61 0.70 1.37
N GLN A 56 18.60 -0.11 1.70
CA GLN A 56 17.80 -0.85 0.71
C GLN A 56 16.99 0.11 -0.16
N ARG A 57 16.30 1.09 0.44
CA ARG A 57 15.50 2.09 -0.30
C ARG A 57 16.34 2.95 -1.24
N GLU A 58 17.54 3.34 -0.85
CA GLU A 58 18.45 4.12 -1.71
C GLU A 58 19.17 3.26 -2.76
N SER A 59 19.23 1.95 -2.53
CA SER A 59 19.76 0.98 -3.51
C SER A 59 18.70 0.53 -4.50
N SER A 60 17.43 0.65 -4.14
CA SER A 60 16.30 0.41 -5.02
C SER A 60 16.32 1.39 -6.20
N LEU A 61 16.15 0.85 -7.40
CA LEU A 61 15.98 1.64 -8.62
C LEU A 61 14.50 1.86 -8.95
N LEU A 62 13.60 1.37 -8.11
CA LEU A 62 12.17 1.50 -8.26
C LEU A 62 11.70 2.90 -7.84
N ILE A 63 10.61 3.35 -8.45
CA ILE A 63 9.94 4.60 -8.12
C ILE A 63 8.55 4.20 -7.63
N VAL A 64 8.19 4.63 -6.42
CA VAL A 64 6.86 4.38 -5.85
C VAL A 64 5.79 4.95 -6.77
N ASP A 65 4.77 4.15 -7.02
CA ASP A 65 3.63 4.55 -7.85
C ASP A 65 2.82 5.65 -7.16
N VAL A 66 2.00 6.34 -7.95
CA VAL A 66 1.17 7.45 -7.47
C VAL A 66 -0.31 7.22 -7.76
N ASP A 67 -0.68 6.04 -8.26
CA ASP A 67 -2.00 5.59 -8.71
C ASP A 67 -2.04 4.05 -8.61
N ASP A 68 -1.99 3.53 -7.37
CA ASP A 68 -1.71 2.11 -7.07
C ASP A 68 -2.71 1.12 -7.70
N ASP A 69 -3.90 1.57 -8.11
CA ASP A 69 -4.90 0.73 -8.77
C ASP A 69 -5.09 1.01 -10.27
N GLY A 70 -4.39 2.02 -10.80
CA GLY A 70 -4.35 2.37 -12.21
C GLY A 70 -5.68 2.87 -12.77
N ASP A 71 -6.57 3.43 -11.95
CA ASP A 71 -7.86 3.95 -12.41
C ASP A 71 -7.80 5.37 -13.00
N GLY A 72 -6.66 6.04 -12.83
CA GLY A 72 -6.38 7.39 -13.30
C GLY A 72 -6.64 8.49 -12.26
N VAL A 73 -6.88 8.14 -11.00
CA VAL A 73 -6.99 9.05 -9.85
C VAL A 73 -5.85 8.76 -8.88
N ASN A 74 -4.93 9.72 -8.72
CA ASN A 74 -3.80 9.52 -7.82
C ASN A 74 -4.20 9.20 -6.36
N ASP A 75 -3.43 8.38 -5.65
CA ASP A 75 -3.75 7.86 -4.29
C ASP A 75 -4.09 8.96 -3.27
N VAL A 76 -3.49 10.15 -3.43
CA VAL A 76 -3.71 11.30 -2.53
C VAL A 76 -5.11 11.91 -2.68
N ASP A 77 -5.73 11.70 -3.84
CA ASP A 77 -7.05 12.20 -4.21
C ASP A 77 -8.08 11.05 -4.35
N ASP A 78 -7.64 9.80 -4.31
CA ASP A 78 -8.46 8.60 -4.42
C ASP A 78 -9.09 8.18 -3.08
N ASN A 79 -10.41 7.96 -3.06
CA ASN A 79 -11.14 7.45 -1.90
C ASN A 79 -11.14 5.90 -1.81
N CYS A 80 -10.56 5.20 -2.78
CA CYS A 80 -10.27 3.78 -2.79
C CYS A 80 -8.92 3.42 -3.46
N PRO A 81 -7.76 3.86 -2.91
CA PRO A 81 -6.45 3.76 -3.57
C PRO A 81 -5.99 2.40 -4.12
N LEU A 82 -6.65 1.30 -3.73
CA LEU A 82 -6.27 -0.07 -4.14
C LEU A 82 -7.42 -0.79 -4.88
N VAL A 83 -8.48 -0.07 -5.26
CA VAL A 83 -9.70 -0.64 -5.84
C VAL A 83 -10.31 0.31 -6.88
N ILE A 84 -10.05 -0.01 -8.15
CA ILE A 84 -10.46 0.77 -9.32
C ILE A 84 -11.88 1.35 -9.18
N ASN A 85 -11.97 2.68 -9.13
CA ASN A 85 -13.22 3.41 -8.97
C ASN A 85 -13.14 4.84 -9.54
N GLN A 86 -12.80 4.95 -10.82
CA GLN A 86 -12.62 6.22 -11.55
C GLN A 86 -13.75 7.27 -11.38
N ASP A 87 -14.96 6.87 -10.97
CA ASP A 87 -16.06 7.78 -10.69
C ASP A 87 -16.03 8.42 -9.29
N GLN A 88 -15.17 7.93 -8.39
CA GLN A 88 -14.92 8.43 -7.03
C GLN A 88 -16.22 8.58 -6.22
N SER A 89 -17.17 7.67 -6.44
CA SER A 89 -18.45 7.66 -5.74
C SER A 89 -18.22 7.42 -4.24
N ASP A 90 -18.82 8.27 -3.40
CA ASP A 90 -18.81 8.19 -1.93
C ASP A 90 -20.17 8.70 -1.44
N ARG A 91 -21.10 7.77 -1.20
CA ARG A 91 -22.52 8.11 -1.01
C ARG A 91 -22.84 8.65 0.38
N ASP A 92 -22.18 8.15 1.41
CA ASP A 92 -22.36 8.60 2.79
C ASP A 92 -21.32 9.66 3.21
N HIS A 93 -20.42 10.00 2.31
CA HIS A 93 -19.39 11.04 2.43
C HIS A 93 -18.39 10.76 3.55
N ASP A 94 -18.05 9.49 3.75
CA ASP A 94 -17.12 9.05 4.78
C ASP A 94 -15.63 9.08 4.40
N ARG A 95 -15.38 9.49 3.14
CA ARG A 95 -14.09 9.50 2.45
C ARG A 95 -13.56 8.12 2.09
N LEU A 96 -14.31 7.06 2.33
CA LEU A 96 -14.09 5.75 1.76
C LEU A 96 -15.06 5.60 0.57
N GLY A 97 -14.55 5.31 -0.62
CA GLY A 97 -15.40 5.21 -1.80
C GLY A 97 -16.32 3.99 -1.74
N ASP A 98 -17.46 4.09 -2.42
CA ASP A 98 -18.48 3.03 -2.51
C ASP A 98 -17.88 1.69 -3.03
N ALA A 99 -16.77 1.74 -3.77
CA ALA A 99 -16.09 0.56 -4.32
C ALA A 99 -15.32 -0.25 -3.26
N CYS A 100 -14.77 0.42 -2.25
CA CYS A 100 -13.97 -0.19 -1.19
C CYS A 100 -14.63 -0.10 0.19
N ASP A 101 -15.77 0.60 0.31
CA ASP A 101 -16.57 0.64 1.52
C ASP A 101 -17.44 -0.62 1.67
N ARG A 102 -17.28 -1.28 2.83
CA ARG A 102 -18.05 -2.47 3.20
C ARG A 102 -19.24 -2.14 4.11
N ILE A 103 -19.39 -0.88 4.51
CA ILE A 103 -20.40 -0.40 5.46
C ILE A 103 -21.07 0.85 4.88
N GLU A 104 -22.01 0.65 3.95
CA GLU A 104 -22.71 1.66 3.13
C GLU A 104 -23.39 2.86 3.84
N ASN A 105 -23.33 2.98 5.17
CA ASN A 105 -23.86 4.10 5.96
C ASN A 105 -23.03 4.32 7.24
N ASN A 106 -21.70 4.35 7.14
CA ASN A 106 -20.82 4.67 8.24
C ASN A 106 -20.52 6.18 8.26
N PRO A 107 -21.02 6.95 9.24
CA PRO A 107 -20.81 8.40 9.25
C PRO A 107 -19.37 8.82 9.56
N ILE A 108 -18.92 9.96 9.01
CA ILE A 108 -17.62 10.58 9.33
C ILE A 108 -17.50 10.89 10.82
N CYS A 109 -16.70 10.12 11.54
CA CYS A 109 -16.49 10.31 12.96
C CYS A 109 -15.27 11.21 13.22
N PHE A 110 -15.50 12.44 13.69
CA PHE A 110 -14.44 13.33 14.13
C PHE A 110 -14.33 13.38 15.66
N PRO A 111 -13.10 13.38 16.21
CA PRO A 111 -12.90 13.72 17.61
C PRO A 111 -13.21 15.20 17.83
N MET A 112 -14.29 15.50 18.54
CA MET A 112 -14.63 16.86 18.95
C MET A 112 -14.46 17.00 20.46
N PHE A 113 -13.60 17.93 20.86
CA PHE A 113 -13.43 18.30 22.26
C PHE A 113 -14.59 19.20 22.70
N ASP A 114 -15.30 18.81 23.76
CA ASP A 114 -16.30 19.67 24.35
C ASP A 114 -15.63 20.90 25.03
N THR A 115 -16.42 21.91 25.37
CA THR A 115 -15.94 23.14 26.02
C THR A 115 -15.35 22.92 27.42
N ARG A 116 -15.41 21.70 27.95
CA ARG A 116 -14.83 21.26 29.23
C ARG A 116 -13.64 20.31 29.03
N GLY A 117 -13.18 20.10 27.79
CA GLY A 117 -12.06 19.22 27.46
C GLY A 117 -12.41 17.72 27.42
N GLY A 118 -13.69 17.36 27.42
CA GLY A 118 -14.13 15.98 27.23
C GLY A 118 -14.09 15.58 25.76
N LEU A 119 -13.39 14.50 25.45
CA LEU A 119 -13.40 13.91 24.11
C LEU A 119 -14.76 13.28 23.82
N ARG A 120 -15.45 13.75 22.77
CA ARG A 120 -16.61 13.08 22.20
C ARG A 120 -16.34 12.79 20.73
N ILE A 121 -16.70 11.58 20.30
CA ILE A 121 -16.75 11.27 18.88
C ILE A 121 -18.10 11.75 18.37
N ILE A 122 -18.07 12.68 17.43
CA ILE A 122 -19.27 13.14 16.72
C ILE A 122 -19.15 12.57 15.32
N CYS A 123 -20.16 11.79 14.93
CA CYS A 123 -20.29 11.32 13.57
C CYS A 123 -21.37 12.15 12.87
N ILE A 124 -21.06 12.66 11.67
CA ILE A 124 -21.92 13.58 10.90
C ILE A 124 -22.63 12.79 9.81
#